data_AF-A0A1S8A809-F1
#
_entry.id   AF-A0A1S8A809-F1
#
_cell.length_a   1.000
_cell.length_b   1.000
_cell.length_c   1.000
_cell.angle_alpha   90.00
_cell.angle_beta   90.00
_cell.angle_gamma   90.00
#
_symmetry.space_group_name_H-M   'P 1'
#
loop_
_entity.id
_entity.type
_entity.pdbx_description
1 polymer ?
#
loop_
_entity_poly.entity_id
_entity_poly.type
_entity_poly.pdbx_seq_one_letter_code
_entity_poly.pdbx_strand_id
1 'polypeptide(L)' 'MLRGSKTHATVVDHGDLAPGNMMVHPGHKGVTGIIDWGNSWLCSRRMGEDQGLTLNGLM' A
#
# COMPACT_ATOMS: atom_id res chain seq x y z
N MET A 1 -14.69 -10.89 25.20
CA MET A 1 -13.45 -11.16 24.44
C MET A 1 -13.82 -11.63 23.05
N LEU A 2 -13.85 -10.74 22.06
CA LEU A 2 -14.08 -11.14 20.66
C LEU A 2 -12.73 -11.52 20.05
N ARG A 3 -12.52 -12.82 19.79
CA ARG A 3 -11.39 -13.31 18.97
C ARG A 3 -11.65 -12.83 17.55
N GLY A 4 -11.03 -11.71 17.16
CA GLY A 4 -11.09 -11.21 15.79
C GLY A 4 -10.51 -12.26 14.84
N SER A 5 -11.33 -12.80 13.94
CA SER A 5 -10.86 -13.69 12.89
C SER A 5 -9.86 -12.91 12.04
N LYS A 6 -8.61 -13.36 12.00
CA LYS A 6 -7.60 -12.82 11.07
C LYS A 6 -8.05 -13.18 9.66
N THR A 7 -8.76 -12.28 8.99
CA THR A 7 -9.15 -12.47 7.60
C THR A 7 -7.93 -12.19 6.73
N HIS A 8 -7.40 -13.26 6.16
CA HIS A 8 -6.41 -13.15 5.09
C HIS A 8 -7.15 -12.76 3.81
N ALA A 9 -6.67 -11.72 3.13
CA ALA A 9 -7.16 -11.32 1.83
C ALA A 9 -6.05 -11.51 0.80
N THR A 10 -6.40 -12.10 -0.35
CA THR A 10 -5.51 -12.09 -1.52
C THR A 10 -5.64 -10.72 -2.20
N VAL A 11 -4.53 -10.00 -2.31
CA VAL A 11 -4.45 -8.68 -2.93
C VAL A 11 -3.37 -8.66 -3.99
N VAL A 12 -3.46 -7.71 -4.92
CA VAL A 12 -2.35 -7.41 -5.84
C VAL A 12 -1.46 -6.38 -5.16
N ASP A 13 -0.19 -6.72 -4.97
CA ASP A 13 0.85 -5.80 -4.51
C ASP A 13 1.57 -5.20 -5.72
N HIS A 14 1.98 -3.94 -5.63
CA HIS A 14 2.70 -3.27 -6.72
C HIS A 14 4.10 -3.86 -6.89
N GLY A 15 4.75 -4.16 -5.77
CA GLY A 15 6.06 -4.79 -5.71
C GLY A 15 7.28 -3.86 -5.74
N ASP A 16 7.11 -2.63 -6.22
CA ASP A 16 8.14 -1.58 -6.15
C ASP A 16 7.53 -0.17 -6.08
N LEU A 17 7.35 0.35 -4.86
CA LEU A 17 6.84 1.70 -4.62
C LEU A 17 7.97 2.71 -4.36
N ALA A 18 9.02 2.67 -5.17
CA ALA A 18 10.03 3.73 -5.18
C ALA A 18 9.45 5.08 -5.69
N PRO A 19 10.01 6.24 -5.30
CA PRO A 19 9.52 7.55 -5.73
C PRO A 19 9.43 7.73 -7.25
N GLY A 20 10.30 7.05 -8.03
CA GLY A 20 10.27 7.08 -9.50
C GLY A 20 9.00 6.47 -10.12
N ASN A 21 8.30 5.61 -9.38
CA ASN A 21 7.08 4.94 -9.81
C ASN A 21 5.81 5.66 -9.33
N MET A 22 5.96 6.84 -8.72
CA MET A 22 4.87 7.66 -8.22
C MET A 22 4.73 8.94 -9.04
N MET A 23 3.54 9.19 -9.56
CA MET A 23 3.23 10.43 -10.26
C MET A 23 2.76 11.50 -9.27
N VAL A 24 3.20 12.73 -9.48
CA VAL A 24 2.75 13.91 -8.73
C VAL A 24 2.31 14.97 -9.73
N HIS A 25 1.10 15.48 -9.58
CA HIS A 25 0.60 16.56 -10.43
C HIS A 25 0.81 17.92 -9.77
N PRO A 26 1.33 18.95 -10.48
CA PRO A 26 1.40 20.29 -9.95
C PRO A 26 0.04 20.79 -9.46
N GLY A 27 -0.01 21.34 -8.25
CA GLY A 27 -1.25 21.83 -7.63
C GLY A 27 -2.06 20.78 -6.87
N HIS A 28 -1.66 19.51 -6.87
CA HIS A 28 -2.25 18.47 -6.01
C HIS A 28 -1.33 18.16 -4.82
N LYS A 29 -1.90 18.07 -3.61
CA LYS A 29 -1.17 17.61 -2.42
C LYS A 29 -1.20 16.08 -2.37
N GLY A 30 -0.27 15.43 -3.06
CA GLY A 30 -0.04 13.99 -2.95
C GLY A 30 0.21 13.27 -4.28
N VAL A 31 0.43 11.96 -4.17
CA VAL A 31 0.60 11.05 -5.31
C VAL A 31 -0.72 10.93 -6.07
N THR A 32 -0.68 11.15 -7.38
CA THR A 32 -1.85 11.11 -8.26
C THR A 32 -1.95 9.85 -9.10
N GLY A 33 -0.88 9.05 -9.14
CA GLY A 33 -0.86 7.78 -9.88
C GLY A 33 0.34 6.93 -9.49
N ILE A 34 0.19 5.62 -9.73
CA ILE A 34 1.25 4.62 -9.57
C ILE A 34 1.47 3.97 -10.94
N ILE A 35 2.72 3.93 -11.39
CA ILE A 35 3.13 3.39 -12.69
C ILE A 35 4.16 2.27 -12.49
N ASP A 36 4.52 1.61 -13.59
CA ASP A 36 5.47 0.48 -13.61
C ASP A 36 5.01 -0.76 -12.80
N TRP A 37 3.89 -1.35 -13.25
CA TRP A 37 3.30 -2.55 -12.66
C TRP A 37 4.00 -3.86 -13.08
N GLY A 38 5.18 -3.80 -13.71
CA GLY A 38 5.89 -4.98 -14.22
C GLY A 38 6.31 -5.96 -13.14
N ASN A 39 6.51 -5.47 -11.92
CA ASN A 39 6.89 -6.25 -10.75
C ASN A 39 5.72 -6.58 -9.83
N SER A 40 4.46 -6.47 -10.28
CA SER A 40 3.30 -6.74 -9.42
C SER A 40 3.03 -8.24 -9.23
N TRP A 41 2.55 -8.64 -8.05
CA TRP A 41 2.19 -10.03 -7.76
C TRP A 41 1.01 -10.17 -6.81
N LEU A 42 0.37 -11.34 -6.82
CA LEU A 42 -0.68 -11.69 -5.86
C LEU A 42 -0.06 -12.11 -4.53
N CYS A 43 -0.44 -11.47 -3.43
CA CYS A 43 0.02 -11.82 -2.09
C CYS A 43 -1.15 -11.96 -1.10
N SER A 44 -0.95 -12.75 -0.06
CA SER A 44 -1.91 -12.88 1.04
C SER A 44 -1.54 -11.93 2.17
N ARG A 45 -2.37 -10.91 2.41
CA ARG A 45 -2.18 -9.93 3.49
C ARG A 45 -3.16 -10.19 4.63
N ARG A 46 -2.71 -9.94 5.86
CA ARG A 46 -3.59 -9.95 7.04
C ARG A 46 -4.29 -8.61 7.13
N MET A 47 -5.61 -8.60 6.97
CA MET A 47 -6.39 -7.38 7.16
C MET A 47 -6.40 -7.02 8.66
N GLY A 48 -5.80 -5.89 9.02
CA GLY A 48 -5.83 -5.32 10.38
C GLY A 48 -4.49 -5.14 11.10
N GLU A 49 -3.37 -5.66 10.59
CA GLU A 49 -2.02 -5.41 11.16
C GLU A 49 -1.30 -4.22 10.49
N ASP A 50 -1.71 -3.81 9.27
CA ASP A 50 -1.06 -2.74 8.49
C ASP A 50 -1.54 -1.31 8.83
N GLN A 51 -2.35 -1.13 9.88
CA GLN A 51 -2.73 0.21 10.39
C GLN A 51 -1.50 1.00 10.92
N GLY A 52 -0.36 0.33 11.16
CA GLY A 52 0.89 0.93 11.65
C GLY A 52 1.78 1.64 10.61
N LEU A 53 1.44 1.61 9.32
CA LEU A 53 2.17 2.38 8.28
C LEU A 53 1.38 3.61 7.81
N THR A 54 0.32 3.98 8.52
CA THR A 54 -0.36 5.25 8.31
C THR A 54 0.51 6.39 8.84
N LEU A 55 1.32 6.98 7.94
CA LEU A 55 1.74 8.39 7.93
C LEU A 55 2.37 9.02 9.20
N ASN A 56 2.70 8.26 10.24
CA ASN A 56 3.28 8.76 11.50
C ASN A 56 4.75 8.34 11.71
N GLY A 57 5.41 7.78 10.70
CA GLY A 57 6.83 7.42 10.72
C GLY A 57 7.77 8.45 10.08
N LEU A 58 7.25 9.61 9.67
CA LEU A 58 8.00 10.73 9.11
C LEU A 58 7.67 12.01 9.90
N MET A 59 8.10 12.05 11.16
CA MET A 59 8.37 13.27 11.91
C MET A 59 9.75 13.15 12.54
#